data_AF-A0AAV0XIP7-F1
#
_entry.id   AF-A0AAV0XIP7-F1
#
_cell.length_a   1.000
_cell.length_b   1.000
_cell.length_c   1.000
_cell.angle_alpha   90.00
_cell.angle_beta   90.00
_cell.angle_gamma   90.00
#
_symmetry.space_group_name_H-M   'P 1'
#
loop_
_entity.id
_entity.type
_entity.pdbx_description
1 polymer ?
#
loop_
_entity_poly.entity_id
_entity_poly.type
_entity_poly.pdbx_seq_one_letter_code
_entity_poly.pdbx_strand_id
1 'polypeptide(L)'
;MSLSLVSIFSYANCNLNSRSAIEGEQILNGHQIILCGKIETENTIHIKALVLQTSHIHELPHEVNGELAGASECCKHVVSVLLLLNRTPIADLETLSSTDVKCQWTKLRQPTLTQYKPLPVDPFDCCYKKTCEMNVDIDGETVRYG
;
A
#
# COMPACT_ATOMS: atom_id res chain seq x y z
N MET A 1 17.31 -16.62 8.47
CA MET A 1 16.13 -17.37 8.00
C MET A 1 15.42 -16.48 6.98
N SER A 2 15.24 -16.94 5.74
CA SER A 2 14.51 -16.21 4.69
C SER A 2 13.18 -16.91 4.43
N LEU A 3 12.09 -16.14 4.30
CA LEU A 3 10.79 -16.68 3.94
C LEU A 3 10.78 -16.97 2.44
N SER A 4 10.34 -18.15 2.00
CA SER A 4 10.19 -18.43 0.56
C SER A 4 8.87 -17.87 0.02
N LEU A 5 8.82 -17.48 -1.26
CA LEU A 5 7.58 -17.04 -1.91
C LEU A 5 6.50 -18.13 -1.88
N VAL A 6 6.89 -19.41 -1.99
CA VAL A 6 5.96 -20.54 -1.89
C VAL A 6 5.30 -20.58 -0.51
N SER A 7 6.10 -20.43 0.55
CA SER A 7 5.60 -20.40 1.93
C SER A 7 4.67 -19.20 2.15
N ILE A 8 5.01 -18.04 1.61
CA ILE A 8 4.21 -16.81 1.72
C ILE A 8 2.85 -16.98 1.06
N PHE A 9 2.81 -17.46 -0.18
CA PHE A 9 1.56 -17.64 -0.92
C PHE A 9 0.69 -18.77 -0.37
N SER A 10 1.32 -19.86 0.09
CA SER A 10 0.60 -20.93 0.80
C SER A 10 0.01 -20.42 2.10
N TYR A 11 0.75 -19.62 2.86
CA TYR A 11 0.28 -19.01 4.09
C TYR A 11 -0.87 -18.03 3.83
N ALA A 12 -0.70 -17.17 2.82
CA ALA A 12 -1.67 -16.15 2.45
C ALA A 12 -2.88 -16.68 1.68
N ASN A 13 -2.94 -17.99 1.41
CA ASN A 13 -3.93 -18.64 0.57
C ASN A 13 -4.14 -17.88 -0.77
N CYS A 14 -3.05 -17.51 -1.42
CA CYS A 14 -3.08 -16.73 -2.66
C CYS A 14 -2.06 -17.26 -3.67
N ASN A 15 -2.05 -16.67 -4.87
CA ASN A 15 -1.09 -16.94 -5.94
C ASN A 15 -0.70 -15.62 -6.62
N LEU A 16 0.25 -15.67 -7.56
CA LEU A 16 0.76 -14.49 -8.27
C LEU A 16 -0.31 -13.65 -8.96
N ASN A 17 -1.42 -14.26 -9.39
CA ASN A 17 -2.52 -13.57 -10.06
C ASN A 17 -3.62 -13.12 -9.10
N SER A 18 -3.51 -13.47 -7.81
CA SER A 18 -4.47 -13.07 -6.80
C SER A 18 -4.38 -11.58 -6.56
N ARG A 19 -5.54 -10.95 -6.40
CA ARG A 19 -5.64 -9.51 -6.11
C ARG A 19 -4.79 -9.10 -4.91
N SER A 20 -4.74 -9.92 -3.85
CA SER A 20 -3.93 -9.68 -2.66
C SER A 20 -2.42 -9.70 -2.94
N ALA A 21 -1.96 -10.56 -3.85
CA ALA A 21 -0.55 -10.61 -4.25
C ALA A 21 -0.16 -9.39 -5.11
N ILE A 22 -0.97 -9.06 -6.11
CA ILE A 22 -0.74 -7.92 -7.00
C ILE A 22 -0.77 -6.60 -6.20
N GLU A 23 -1.83 -6.37 -5.42
CA GLU A 23 -1.94 -5.15 -4.62
C GLU A 23 -0.90 -5.12 -3.49
N GLY A 24 -0.54 -6.28 -2.92
CA GLY A 24 0.51 -6.38 -1.90
C GLY A 24 1.89 -6.01 -2.44
N GLU A 25 2.23 -6.44 -3.65
CA GLU A 25 3.45 -6.03 -4.34
C GLU A 25 3.44 -4.52 -4.67
N GLN A 26 2.30 -3.98 -5.10
CA GLN A 26 2.17 -2.54 -5.35
C GLN A 26 2.38 -1.71 -4.08
N ILE A 27 1.88 -2.15 -2.93
CA ILE A 27 2.13 -1.52 -1.63
C ILE A 27 3.63 -1.48 -1.31
N LEU A 28 4.31 -2.61 -1.52
CA LEU A 28 5.75 -2.73 -1.26
C LEU A 28 6.56 -1.81 -2.18
N ASN A 29 6.27 -1.81 -3.49
CA ASN A 29 6.94 -0.96 -4.47
C ASN A 29 6.60 0.53 -4.27
N GLY A 30 5.41 0.84 -3.76
CA GLY A 30 4.98 2.19 -3.40
C GLY A 30 5.55 2.69 -2.08
N HIS A 31 6.42 1.93 -1.42
CA HIS A 31 7.03 2.25 -0.12
C HIS A 31 6.00 2.57 0.98
N GLN A 32 4.81 1.98 0.89
CA GLN A 32 3.69 2.29 1.77
C GLN A 32 3.79 1.58 3.14
N ILE A 33 4.79 0.73 3.33
CA ILE A 33 5.16 0.16 4.63
C ILE A 33 6.06 1.18 5.34
N ILE A 34 5.48 1.97 6.24
CA ILE A 34 6.18 3.08 6.91
C ILE A 34 6.95 2.66 8.15
N LEU A 35 6.61 1.50 8.70
CA LEU A 35 7.29 0.90 9.84
C LEU A 35 7.22 -0.61 9.68
N CYS A 36 8.35 -1.29 9.87
CA CYS A 36 8.41 -2.74 9.98
C CYS A 36 9.57 -3.08 10.92
N GLY A 37 9.28 -3.76 12.01
CA GLY A 37 10.28 -4.12 12.99
C GLY A 37 9.90 -5.39 13.75
N LYS A 38 10.81 -5.80 14.62
CA LYS A 38 10.66 -6.97 15.48
C LYS A 38 10.55 -6.52 16.93
N ILE A 39 9.66 -7.16 17.67
CA ILE A 39 9.55 -7.04 19.12
C ILE A 39 10.05 -8.37 19.66
N GLU A 40 11.17 -8.32 20.38
CA GLU A 40 11.77 -9.49 21.01
C GLU A 40 11.23 -9.61 22.44
N THR A 41 10.56 -10.72 22.72
CA THR A 41 10.18 -11.17 24.05
C THR A 41 11.07 -12.35 24.45
N GLU A 42 11.08 -12.72 25.74
CA GLU A 42 12.06 -13.68 26.31
C GLU A 42 12.25 -14.96 25.47
N ASN A 43 11.20 -15.47 24.82
CA ASN A 43 11.24 -16.70 24.01
C ASN A 43 10.71 -16.55 22.57
N THR A 44 10.25 -15.37 22.14
CA THR A 44 9.55 -15.20 20.85
C THR A 44 9.90 -13.90 20.15
N ILE A 45 9.85 -13.90 18.82
CA ILE A 45 10.02 -12.72 17.99
C ILE A 45 8.67 -12.42 17.34
N HIS A 46 8.11 -11.25 17.64
CA HIS A 46 6.88 -10.77 17.02
C HIS A 46 7.21 -9.72 15.98
N ILE A 47 6.80 -9.94 14.73
CA ILE A 47 6.92 -8.90 13.70
C ILE A 47 5.77 -7.91 13.86
N LYS A 48 6.06 -6.63 13.71
CA LYS A 48 5.07 -5.57 13.74
C LYS A 48 5.31 -4.58 12.62
N ALA A 49 4.26 -4.24 11.89
CA ALA A 49 4.34 -3.32 10.77
C ALA A 49 3.13 -2.37 10.71
N LEU A 50 3.38 -1.17 10.19
CA LEU A 50 2.35 -0.19 9.86
C LEU A 50 2.37 0.05 8.35
N VAL A 51 1.22 -0.16 7.72
CA VAL A 51 1.07 -0.03 6.27
C VAL A 51 0.02 1.04 5.97
N LEU A 52 0.37 2.03 5.15
CA LEU A 52 -0.54 3.11 4.79
C LEU A 52 -1.72 2.60 3.97
N GLN A 53 -2.87 3.24 4.20
CA GLN A 53 -4.05 3.08 3.37
C GLN A 53 -4.17 4.30 2.48
N THR A 54 -3.88 4.15 1.18
CA THR A 54 -3.88 5.29 0.24
C THR A 54 -5.25 5.95 0.09
N SER A 55 -6.34 5.18 0.22
CA SER A 55 -7.70 5.72 0.21
C SER A 55 -8.11 6.44 1.50
N HIS A 56 -7.39 6.20 2.61
CA HIS A 56 -7.68 6.75 3.93
C HIS A 56 -6.38 7.27 4.58
N ILE A 57 -5.62 8.08 3.83
CA ILE A 57 -4.25 8.43 4.22
C ILE A 57 -4.15 9.25 5.51
N HIS A 58 -5.24 9.92 5.89
CA HIS A 58 -5.33 10.69 7.13
C HIS A 58 -5.69 9.85 8.36
N GLU A 59 -6.13 8.61 8.15
CA GLU A 59 -6.51 7.66 9.18
C GLU A 59 -5.30 6.90 9.74
N LEU A 60 -5.56 6.02 10.70
CA LEU A 60 -4.53 5.16 11.26
C LEU A 60 -4.09 4.13 10.19
N PRO A 61 -2.77 3.96 9.96
CA PRO A 61 -2.25 2.91 9.11
C PRO A 61 -2.76 1.54 9.54
N HIS A 62 -2.86 0.61 8.58
CA HIS A 62 -3.19 -0.77 8.88
C HIS A 62 -2.05 -1.40 9.69
N GLU A 63 -2.37 -1.84 10.90
CA GLU A 63 -1.42 -2.53 11.79
C GLU A 63 -1.39 -4.02 11.44
N VAL A 64 -0.20 -4.54 11.10
CA VAL A 64 0.04 -5.95 10.83
C VAL A 64 0.90 -6.50 11.96
N ASN A 65 0.38 -7.51 12.67
CA ASN A 65 1.05 -8.17 13.79
C ASN A 65 1.41 -9.62 13.44
N GLY A 66 2.54 -10.10 13.97
CA GLY A 66 3.08 -11.45 13.74
C GLY A 66 2.30 -12.57 14.44
N GLU A 67 1.45 -12.23 15.40
CA GLU A 67 0.27 -13.06 15.68
C GLU A 67 -0.68 -12.81 14.53
N LEU A 68 -0.63 -13.68 13.53
CA LEU A 68 -1.46 -13.60 12.34
C LEU A 68 -2.92 -14.01 12.67
N ALA A 69 -3.45 -13.40 13.73
CA ALA A 69 -4.77 -13.58 14.28
C ALA A 69 -5.72 -12.67 13.50
N GLY A 70 -6.42 -13.27 12.56
CA GLY A 70 -7.55 -12.60 11.92
C GLY A 70 -7.99 -13.40 10.72
N ALA A 71 -9.13 -14.09 10.86
CA ALA A 71 -9.84 -14.84 9.84
C ALA A 71 -10.38 -13.97 8.67
N SER A 72 -9.72 -12.86 8.35
CA SER A 72 -9.87 -12.15 7.10
C SER A 72 -8.77 -12.65 6.19
N GLU A 73 -9.15 -13.41 5.17
CA GLU A 73 -8.39 -13.68 3.95
C GLU A 73 -7.17 -12.74 3.81
N CYS A 74 -5.96 -13.29 3.82
CA CYS A 74 -4.72 -12.55 3.98
C CYS A 74 -4.67 -11.32 3.07
N CYS A 75 -4.93 -10.15 3.66
CA CYS A 75 -5.13 -8.94 2.90
C CYS A 75 -3.82 -8.51 2.23
N LYS A 76 -3.93 -7.63 1.24
CA LYS A 76 -2.77 -7.05 0.54
C LYS A 76 -1.69 -6.51 1.48
N HIS A 77 -2.05 -5.96 2.65
CA HIS A 77 -1.09 -5.44 3.62
C HIS A 77 -0.27 -6.59 4.25
N VAL A 78 -0.91 -7.70 4.63
CA VAL A 78 -0.21 -8.89 5.13
C VAL A 78 0.75 -9.44 4.08
N VAL A 79 0.30 -9.57 2.84
CA VAL A 79 1.15 -10.04 1.73
C VAL A 79 2.33 -9.10 1.51
N SER A 80 2.12 -7.78 1.53
CA SER A 80 3.19 -6.79 1.36
C SER A 80 4.28 -6.91 2.44
N VAL A 81 3.89 -7.14 3.69
CA VAL A 81 4.84 -7.32 4.81
C VAL A 81 5.60 -8.63 4.66
N LEU A 82 4.92 -9.72 4.31
CA LEU A 82 5.59 -11.00 4.05
C LEU A 82 6.58 -10.91 2.89
N LEU A 83 6.25 -10.18 1.82
CA LEU A 83 7.16 -9.93 0.71
C LEU A 83 8.37 -9.07 1.15
N LEU A 84 8.17 -8.07 2.02
CA LEU A 84 9.28 -7.31 2.60
C LEU A 84 10.23 -8.21 3.40
N LEU A 85 9.68 -9.12 4.20
CA LEU A 85 10.45 -10.09 5.01
C LEU A 85 11.12 -11.19 4.17
N ASN A 86 10.61 -11.47 2.96
CA ASN A 86 11.33 -12.29 1.98
C ASN A 86 12.57 -11.56 1.44
N ARG A 87 12.47 -10.24 1.24
CA ARG A 87 13.57 -9.40 0.72
C ARG A 87 14.54 -8.93 1.80
N THR A 88 14.13 -8.92 3.07
CA THR A 88 14.88 -8.35 4.19
C THR A 88 15.12 -9.42 5.26
N PRO A 89 16.38 -9.75 5.59
CA PRO A 89 16.69 -10.62 6.70
C PRO A 89 16.11 -10.09 8.02
N ILE A 90 15.61 -11.00 8.87
CA ILE A 90 15.09 -10.65 10.21
C ILE A 90 16.14 -9.93 11.07
N ALA A 91 17.43 -10.21 10.85
CA ALA A 91 18.53 -9.56 11.55
C ALA A 91 18.62 -8.05 11.28
N ASP A 92 18.14 -7.60 10.12
CA ASP A 92 18.21 -6.21 9.68
C ASP A 92 16.96 -5.40 10.08
N LEU A 93 15.97 -6.05 10.69
CA LEU A 93 14.77 -5.38 11.19
C LEU A 93 15.07 -4.58 12.45
N GLU A 94 14.51 -3.38 12.52
CA GLU A 94 14.55 -2.54 13.71
C GLU A 94 13.90 -3.25 14.90
N THR A 95 14.59 -3.26 16.05
CA THR A 95 14.01 -3.74 17.30
C THR A 95 13.10 -2.66 17.89
N LEU A 96 11.81 -2.97 18.02
CA LEU A 96 10.79 -2.08 18.55
C LEU A 96 10.44 -2.46 19.99
N SER A 97 10.12 -1.48 20.84
CA SER A 97 9.48 -1.75 22.13
C SER A 97 7.95 -1.80 21.99
N SER A 98 7.29 -2.48 22.93
CA SER A 98 5.82 -2.63 22.96
C SER A 98 5.06 -1.30 23.06
N THR A 99 5.69 -0.24 23.57
CA THR A 99 5.14 1.12 23.65
C THR A 99 5.39 1.98 22.42
N ASP A 100 6.26 1.53 21.51
CA ASP A 100 6.75 2.39 20.43
C ASP A 100 5.75 2.59 19.30
N VAL A 101 4.92 1.62 18.94
CA VAL A 101 4.20 1.69 17.65
C VAL A 101 3.22 2.85 17.53
N LYS A 102 2.42 3.12 18.57
CA LYS A 102 1.51 4.29 18.58
C LYS A 102 2.29 5.61 18.66
N CYS A 103 3.37 5.63 19.41
CA CYS A 103 4.25 6.80 19.53
C CYS A 103 4.98 7.09 18.22
N GLN A 104 5.41 6.04 17.51
CA GLN A 104 6.08 6.13 16.23
C GLN A 104 5.12 6.62 15.15
N TRP A 105 3.86 6.17 15.11
CA TRP A 105 2.90 6.76 14.19
C TRP A 105 2.73 8.27 14.42
N THR A 106 2.63 8.72 15.67
CA THR A 106 2.50 10.15 15.98
C THR A 106 3.68 10.96 15.43
N LYS A 107 4.90 10.40 15.47
CA LYS A 107 6.11 11.00 14.89
C LYS A 107 6.13 10.95 13.36
N LEU A 108 5.73 9.81 12.79
CA LEU A 108 5.78 9.53 11.35
C LEU A 108 4.63 10.18 10.57
N ARG A 109 3.52 10.53 11.22
CA ARG A 109 2.32 11.02 10.56
C ARG A 109 2.57 12.23 9.65
N GLN A 110 3.19 13.29 10.17
CA GLN A 110 3.44 14.51 9.38
C GLN A 110 4.40 14.29 8.20
N PRO A 111 5.58 13.65 8.37
CA PRO A 111 6.46 13.39 7.24
C PRO A 111 5.81 12.47 6.20
N THR A 112 5.06 11.46 6.64
CA THR A 112 4.31 10.58 5.73
C THR A 112 3.25 11.33 4.93
N LEU A 113 2.42 12.17 5.57
CA LEU A 113 1.42 12.97 4.86
C LEU A 113 2.04 13.96 3.86
N THR A 114 3.24 14.45 4.17
CA THR A 114 4.00 15.33 3.27
C THR A 114 4.50 14.56 2.05
N GLN A 115 5.04 13.36 2.25
CA GLN A 115 5.56 12.50 1.18
C GLN A 115 4.48 12.08 0.19
N TYR A 116 3.29 11.74 0.69
CA TYR A 116 2.16 11.28 -0.12
C TYR A 116 1.15 12.38 -0.43
N LYS A 117 1.56 13.65 -0.33
CA LYS A 117 0.69 14.78 -0.67
C LYS A 117 0.26 14.67 -2.13
N PRO A 118 -1.04 14.81 -2.44
CA PRO A 118 -1.50 14.82 -3.82
C PRO A 118 -0.84 15.99 -4.56
N LEU A 119 -0.23 15.68 -5.71
CA LEU A 119 0.25 16.70 -6.63
C LEU A 119 -0.91 17.15 -7.51
N PRO A 120 -1.04 18.47 -7.80
CA PRO A 120 -1.99 18.95 -8.78
C PRO A 120 -1.78 18.22 -10.12
N VAL A 121 -2.82 18.13 -10.95
CA VAL A 121 -2.71 17.51 -12.29
C VAL A 121 -2.04 18.46 -13.29
N ASP A 122 -2.18 19.77 -13.08
CA ASP A 122 -1.62 20.85 -13.90
C ASP A 122 -0.12 20.76 -14.25
N PRO A 123 0.80 20.26 -13.39
CA PRO A 123 2.22 20.10 -13.71
C PRO A 123 2.50 18.90 -14.62
N PHE A 124 1.51 18.05 -14.90
CA PHE A 124 1.66 16.88 -15.75
C PHE A 124 1.10 17.17 -17.15
N ASP A 125 2.01 17.33 -18.12
CA ASP A 125 1.70 17.67 -19.52
C ASP A 125 0.79 16.66 -20.26
N CYS A 126 0.45 15.52 -19.66
CA CYS A 126 -0.34 14.47 -20.32
C CYS A 126 -1.85 14.75 -20.36
N CYS A 127 -2.37 15.67 -19.52
CA CYS A 127 -3.81 15.96 -19.43
C CYS A 127 -4.20 17.32 -20.04
N TYR A 128 -3.25 18.18 -20.40
CA TYR A 128 -3.53 19.52 -20.95
C TYR A 128 -3.81 19.50 -22.46
N LYS A 129 -4.72 18.64 -22.91
CA LYS A 129 -5.43 18.88 -24.17
C LYS A 129 -6.76 19.49 -23.79
N LYS A 130 -6.80 20.82 -23.64
CA LYS A 130 -8.05 21.56 -23.75
C LYS A 130 -8.71 21.08 -25.05
N THR A 131 -9.84 20.38 -24.94
CA THR A 131 -10.77 20.29 -26.04
C THR A 131 -11.17 21.73 -26.35
N CYS A 132 -10.65 22.29 -27.44
CA CYS A 132 -11.25 23.45 -28.03
C CYS A 132 -12.66 23.02 -28.44
N GLU A 133 -13.68 23.53 -27.77
CA GLU A 133 -15.05 23.43 -28.24
C GLU A 133 -15.09 24.06 -29.63
N MET A 134 -15.11 23.23 -30.68
CA MET A 134 -15.47 23.71 -32.00
C MET A 134 -16.96 24.05 -31.93
N ASN A 135 -17.28 25.33 -31.96
CA ASN A 135 -18.62 25.79 -32.31
C ASN A 135 -18.91 25.27 -33.73
N VAL A 136 -19.66 24.17 -33.81
CA VAL A 136 -20.26 23.74 -35.06
C VAL A 136 -21.47 24.64 -35.25
N ASP A 137 -21.33 25.66 -36.10
CA ASP A 137 -22.49 26.32 -36.69
C ASP A 137 -23.25 25.27 -37.50
N ILE A 138 -24.43 24.90 -37.01
CA ILE A 138 -25.35 24.04 -37.74
C ILE A 138 -26.22 24.98 -38.57
N ASP A 139 -25.74 25.26 -39.78
CA ASP A 139 -26.52 25.88 -40.84
C ASP A 139 -27.63 24.90 -41.20
N GLY A 140 -28.85 25.19 -40.73
CA GLY A 140 -30.00 24.34 -40.97
C GLY A 140 -30.37 24.31 -42.45
N GLU A 141 -30.27 23.15 -43.10
CA GLU A 141 -31.05 22.84 -44.29
C GLU A 141 -31.36 21.33 -44.41
N THR A 142 -32.60 21.00 -44.06
CA THR A 142 -33.50 19.95 -44.58
C THR A 142 -32.94 18.60 -45.05
N VAL A 143 -33.20 17.55 -44.24
CA VAL A 143 -33.28 16.16 -44.72
C VAL A 143 -34.71 15.89 -45.21
N ARG A 144 -34.89 15.66 -46.52
CA ARG A 144 -36.09 15.00 -47.07
C ARG A 144 -35.81 13.51 -47.17
N TYR A 145 -36.65 12.70 -46.52
CA TYR A 145 -36.68 11.25 -46.69
C TYR A 145 -37.23 10.89 -48.08
N GLY A 146 -36.52 10.00 -48.77
CA GLY A 146 -36.94 9.30 -49.98
C GLY A 146 -36.30 7.92 -49.99
#